data_AF-A0A2V8LBY2-F1
#
_entry.id   AF-A0A2V8LBY2-F1
#
_cell.length_a   1.000
_cell.length_b   1.000
_cell.length_c   1.000
_cell.angle_alpha   90.00
_cell.angle_beta   90.00
_cell.angle_gamma   90.00
#
_symmetry.space_group_name_H-M   'P 1'
#
loop_
_entity.id
_entity.type
_entity.pdbx_description
1 polymer ?
#
loop_
_entity_poly.entity_id
_entity_poly.type
_entity_poly.pdbx_seq_one_letter_code
_entity_poly.pdbx_strand_id
1 'polypeptide(L)' 'DRAGNFHSDALHVVERYTPLSPYHLMYEATIEDSKVFTRPWKISMPLYRRMEPNIQSLEFKCVEFSEEFIYGHLVDKPTK' A
#
# COMPACT_ATOMS: atom_id res chain seq x y z
N ASP A 1 1.76 0.89 3.76
CA ASP A 1 1.88 -0.16 2.72
C ASP A 1 3.30 -0.74 2.73
N ARG A 2 3.62 -1.77 1.93
CA ARG A 2 4.96 -2.39 1.94
C ARG A 2 6.09 -1.52 1.34
N ALA A 3 5.76 -0.42 0.67
CA ALA A 3 6.72 0.55 0.19
C ALA A 3 7.26 1.47 1.29
N GLY A 4 6.76 1.35 2.54
CA GLY A 4 7.33 2.08 3.68
C GLY A 4 7.05 3.59 3.63
N ASN A 5 5.94 4.01 3.05
CA ASN A 5 5.56 5.42 3.04
C ASN A 5 5.20 5.86 4.46
N PHE A 6 6.10 6.59 5.10
CA PHE A 6 5.85 7.28 6.36
C PHE A 6 4.84 8.42 6.13
N HIS A 7 3.93 8.62 7.09
CA HIS A 7 3.03 9.77 7.13
C HIS A 7 2.89 10.25 8.59
N SER A 8 2.52 11.51 8.78
CA SER A 8 2.24 12.09 10.08
C SER A 8 0.75 12.03 10.44
N ASP A 9 0.41 12.59 11.59
CA ASP A 9 -0.95 12.88 12.05
C ASP A 9 -1.63 14.01 11.25
N ALA A 10 -0.87 14.79 10.48
CA ALA A 10 -1.37 15.88 9.64
C ALA A 10 -1.77 15.42 8.23
N LEU A 11 -1.70 14.12 7.94
CA LEU A 11 -2.04 13.58 6.63
C LEU A 11 -3.50 13.88 6.27
N HIS A 12 -3.70 14.53 5.14
CA HIS A 12 -4.98 14.66 4.47
C HIS A 12 -4.89 14.03 3.07
N VAL A 13 -5.85 13.16 2.76
CA VAL A 13 -5.94 12.47 1.47
C VAL A 13 -7.29 12.78 0.84
N VAL A 14 -7.26 13.26 -0.41
CA VAL A 14 -8.47 13.43 -1.23
C VAL A 14 -8.41 12.44 -2.38
N GLU A 15 -9.30 11.46 -2.34
CA GLU A 15 -9.43 10.44 -3.38
C GLU A 15 -10.55 10.80 -4.37
N ARG A 16 -10.32 10.51 -5.65
CA ARG A 16 -11.32 10.64 -6.72
C ARG A 16 -11.38 9.36 -7.52
N TYR A 17 -12.57 8.79 -7.60
CA TYR A 17 -12.88 7.60 -8.37
C TYR A 17 -13.74 8.00 -9.57
N THR A 18 -13.18 7.91 -10.77
CA THR A 18 -13.89 8.25 -12.01
C THR A 18 -14.18 6.98 -12.81
N PRO A 19 -15.44 6.60 -13.04
CA PRO A 19 -15.76 5.49 -13.92
C PRO A 19 -15.26 5.75 -15.34
N LEU A 20 -14.46 4.84 -15.89
CA LEU A 20 -14.00 4.90 -17.28
C LEU A 20 -14.75 3.90 -18.18
N SER A 21 -15.06 2.74 -17.63
CA SER A 21 -15.85 1.69 -18.30
C SER A 21 -16.51 0.79 -17.26
N PRO A 22 -17.33 -0.19 -17.66
CA PRO A 22 -17.89 -1.18 -16.72
C PRO A 22 -16.85 -1.97 -15.90
N TYR A 23 -15.57 -1.92 -16.31
CA TYR A 23 -14.50 -2.72 -15.74
C TYR A 23 -13.31 -1.90 -15.21
N HIS A 24 -13.30 -0.58 -15.40
CA HIS A 24 -12.17 0.27 -15.00
C HIS A 24 -12.63 1.55 -14.31
N LEU A 25 -11.91 1.92 -13.26
CA LEU A 25 -11.99 3.23 -12.63
C LEU A 25 -10.65 3.94 -12.82
N MET A 26 -10.66 5.23 -13.15
CA MET A 26 -9.49 6.07 -12.92
C MET A 26 -9.49 6.45 -11.45
N TYR A 27 -8.47 6.02 -10.73
CA TYR A 27 -8.22 6.44 -9.36
C TYR A 27 -7.18 7.55 -9.36
N GLU A 28 -7.50 8.61 -8.63
CA GLU A 28 -6.57 9.68 -8.35
C GLU A 28 -6.59 9.97 -6.85
N ALA A 29 -5.42 10.21 -6.26
CA ALA A 29 -5.31 10.66 -4.88
C ALA A 29 -4.35 11.83 -4.78
N THR A 30 -4.81 12.91 -4.16
CA THR A 30 -3.96 14.03 -3.73
C THR A 30 -3.57 13.79 -2.28
N ILE A 31 -2.27 13.81 -2.01
CA ILE A 31 -1.66 13.60 -0.69
C ILE A 31 -1.13 14.92 -0.17
N GLU A 32 -1.59 15.32 1.01
CA GLU A 32 -1.18 16.55 1.70
C GLU A 32 -0.70 16.21 3.11
N ASP A 33 0.59 16.37 3.35
CA ASP A 33 1.18 16.24 4.69
C ASP A 33 2.42 17.15 4.77
N SER A 34 2.29 18.31 5.41
CA SER A 34 3.37 19.30 5.51
C SER A 34 4.47 18.94 6.49
N LYS A 35 4.24 17.95 7.37
CA LYS A 35 5.27 17.48 8.32
C LYS A 35 6.19 16.45 7.67
N VAL A 36 5.75 15.79 6.59
CA VAL A 36 6.51 14.73 5.92
C VAL A 36 6.93 15.10 4.50
N PHE A 37 6.06 15.74 3.72
CA PHE A 37 6.33 16.07 2.32
C PHE A 37 6.59 17.56 2.12
N THR A 38 7.52 17.87 1.21
CA THR A 38 7.86 19.27 0.88
C THR A 38 6.77 20.00 0.11
N ARG A 39 5.86 19.26 -0.52
CA ARG A 39 4.69 19.78 -1.24
C ARG A 39 3.62 18.71 -1.41
N PRO A 40 2.34 19.11 -1.60
CA PRO A 40 1.32 18.20 -2.08
C PRO A 40 1.71 17.52 -3.38
N TRP A 41 1.31 16.26 -3.53
CA TRP A 41 1.52 15.49 -4.76
C TRP A 41 0.30 14.63 -5.06
N LYS A 42 0.19 14.23 -6.34
CA LYS A 42 -0.96 13.50 -6.86
C LYS A 42 -0.50 12.23 -7.55
N ILE A 43 -1.11 11.10 -7.23
CA ILE A 43 -0.99 9.84 -7.96
C ILE A 43 -2.21 9.64 -8.85
N SER A 44 -2.02 9.00 -10.00
CA SER A 44 -3.08 8.61 -10.91
C SER A 44 -2.78 7.21 -11.46
N MET A 45 -3.75 6.31 -11.35
CA MET A 45 -3.63 4.95 -11.88
C MET A 45 -5.01 4.35 -12.20
N PRO A 46 -5.10 3.47 -13.21
CA PRO A 46 -6.32 2.71 -13.45
C PRO A 46 -6.49 1.59 -12.40
N LEU A 47 -7.69 1.44 -11.88
CA LEU A 47 -8.12 0.28 -11.10
C LEU A 47 -8.94 -0.66 -11.98
N TYR A 48 -8.62 -1.96 -11.90
CA TYR A 48 -9.22 -3.02 -12.70
C TYR A 48 -10.21 -3.82 -11.87
N ARG A 49 -11.42 -3.99 -12.39
CA ARG A 49 -12.41 -4.87 -11.78
C ARG A 49 -12.02 -6.33 -12.02
N ARG A 50 -12.01 -7.13 -10.95
CA ARG A 50 -11.97 -8.60 -11.06
C ARG A 50 -13.31 -9.12 -11.56
N MET A 51 -13.28 -9.95 -12.60
CA MET A 51 -14.47 -10.43 -13.33
C MET A 51 -14.61 -11.96 -13.33
N GLU A 52 -13.63 -12.65 -12.76
CA GLU A 52 -13.57 -14.10 -12.71
C GLU A 52 -14.71 -14.66 -11.84
N PRO A 53 -15.42 -15.73 -12.28
CA PRO A 53 -16.44 -16.38 -11.47
C PRO A 53 -15.87 -16.87 -10.14
N ASN A 54 -16.61 -16.67 -9.04
CA ASN A 54 -16.21 -17.09 -7.69
C ASN A 54 -14.87 -16.52 -7.20
N ILE A 55 -14.44 -15.35 -7.69
CA ILE A 55 -13.26 -14.67 -7.13
C ILE A 55 -13.47 -14.40 -5.64
N GLN A 56 -12.47 -14.75 -4.83
CA GLN A 56 -12.45 -14.50 -3.40
C GLN A 56 -11.25 -13.62 -3.05
N SER A 57 -11.38 -12.84 -1.98
CA SER A 57 -10.22 -12.20 -1.37
C SER A 57 -9.36 -13.31 -0.77
N LEU A 58 -8.20 -13.55 -1.39
CA LEU A 58 -7.26 -14.53 -0.87
C LEU A 58 -6.68 -14.01 0.44
N GLU A 59 -6.42 -14.92 1.37
CA GLU A 59 -5.69 -14.60 2.58
C GLU A 59 -4.30 -14.09 2.23
N PHE A 60 -3.84 -13.14 3.02
CA PHE A 60 -2.47 -12.68 2.92
C PHE A 60 -1.54 -13.83 3.30
N LYS A 61 -0.73 -14.31 2.34
CA LYS A 61 0.28 -15.33 2.62
C LYS A 61 1.40 -14.72 3.46
N CYS A 62 1.42 -15.02 4.76
CA CYS A 62 2.62 -14.81 5.57
C CYS A 62 3.67 -15.82 5.10
N VAL A 63 4.83 -15.32 4.65
CA VAL A 63 5.94 -16.19 4.28
C VAL A 63 6.62 -16.62 5.59
N GLU A 64 6.56 -17.91 5.88
CA GLU A 64 7.21 -18.50 7.05
C GLU A 64 8.69 -18.09 7.08
N PHE A 65 9.18 -17.75 8.27
CA PHE A 65 10.57 -17.31 8.53
C PHE A 65 11.01 -16.04 7.77
N SER A 66 10.09 -15.26 7.17
CA SER A 66 10.47 -14.04 6.46
C SER A 66 11.24 -13.04 7.33
N GLU A 67 10.87 -12.90 8.60
CA GLU A 67 11.60 -12.05 9.54
C GLU A 67 13.00 -12.59 9.85
N GLU A 68 13.18 -13.90 10.02
CA GLU A 68 14.50 -14.50 10.28
C GLU A 68 15.42 -14.34 9.07
N PHE A 69 14.90 -14.53 7.85
CA PHE A 69 15.68 -14.32 6.64
C PHE A 69 16.08 -12.85 6.42
N ILE A 70 15.20 -11.90 6.77
CA ILE A 70 15.47 -10.47 6.57
C ILE A 70 16.31 -9.90 7.72
N TYR A 71 15.99 -10.24 8.96
CA TYR A 71 16.49 -9.59 10.18
C TYR A 71 17.32 -10.50 11.09
N GLY A 72 17.54 -11.77 10.75
CA GLY A 72 18.30 -12.69 11.61
C GLY A 72 19.71 -12.21 11.96
N HIS A 73 20.31 -11.37 11.11
CA HIS A 73 21.61 -10.72 11.36
C HIS A 73 21.56 -9.61 12.43
N LEU A 74 20.36 -9.13 12.80
CA LEU A 74 20.13 -8.12 13.84
C LEU A 74 19.76 -8.74 15.20
N VAL A 75 19.46 -10.04 15.24
CA VAL A 75 19.12 -10.75 16.46
C VAL A 75 20.40 -11.28 17.11
N ASP A 76 20.64 -10.92 18.37
CA ASP A 76 21.74 -11.49 19.14
C ASP A 76 21.59 -13.01 19.21
N LYS A 77 22.70 -13.72 18.99
CA LYS A 77 22.69 -15.18 19.07
C LYS A 77 22.27 -15.60 20.48
N PRO A 78 21.32 -16.53 20.64
CA PRO A 78 20.94 -17.01 21.96
C PRO A 78 22.20 -17.55 22.64
N THR A 79 22.45 -17.06 23.86
CA THR A 79 23.53 -17.55 24.71
C THR A 79 23.23 -19.02 25.01
N LYS A 80 24.18 -19.90 24.66
CA LYS A 80 24.08 -21.35 24.87
C LYS A 80 23.83 -21.72 26.33
#